data_AF-A0A7J6SSW1-F1
#
_entry.id   AF-A0A7J6SSW1-F1
#
_cell.length_a   1.000
_cell.length_b   1.000
_cell.length_c   1.000
_cell.angle_alpha   90.00
_cell.angle_beta   90.00
_cell.angle_gamma   90.00
#
_symmetry.space_group_name_H-M   'P 1'
#
loop_
_entity.id
_entity.type
_entity.pdbx_description
1 polymer ?
#
loop_
_entity_poly.entity_id
_entity_poly.type
_entity_poly.pdbx_seq_one_letter_code
_entity_poly.pdbx_strand_id
1 'polypeptide(L)'
;MSTAMDRIIDVYTTVVLVGLVLLAPYTKVEESFNVQAVHDFLYHGTDLQAYDHVEFPGVVPRTFLGSLVLAVSSWPTVRLIDLTMGHLQDNRILSLYVVRGTMAVIAAAALRRLRNACPASSKPALPVIITLCITGCFHLSFYYTRLLPNSFGLILSTYSLALYIERKTLTAMQ
;
A
#
# COMPACT_ATOMS: atom_id res chain seq x y z
N MET A 1 -2.47 -26.19 0.78
CA MET A 1 -3.36 -25.62 -0.26
C MET A 1 -2.71 -25.83 -1.63
N SER A 2 -3.49 -26.02 -2.69
CA SER A 2 -2.89 -26.14 -4.03
C SER A 2 -2.30 -24.79 -4.43
N THR A 3 -1.08 -24.80 -4.97
CA THR A 3 -0.40 -23.58 -5.46
C THR A 3 -1.22 -22.83 -6.50
N ALA A 4 -2.16 -23.49 -7.18
CA ALA A 4 -3.11 -22.88 -8.09
C ALA A 4 -4.12 -21.96 -7.39
N MET A 5 -4.70 -22.39 -6.26
CA MET A 5 -5.67 -21.58 -5.51
C MET A 5 -5.03 -20.31 -4.95
N ASP A 6 -3.81 -20.42 -4.42
CA ASP A 6 -3.07 -19.25 -3.93
C ASP A 6 -2.85 -18.20 -5.01
N ARG A 7 -2.48 -18.63 -6.23
CA ARG A 7 -2.33 -17.73 -7.39
C ARG A 7 -3.65 -17.07 -7.78
N ILE A 8 -4.76 -17.80 -7.75
CA ILE A 8 -6.09 -17.25 -8.06
C ILE A 8 -6.44 -16.13 -7.08
N ILE A 9 -6.26 -16.38 -5.78
CA ILE A 9 -6.54 -15.37 -4.73
C ILE A 9 -5.61 -14.17 -4.90
N ASP A 10 -4.34 -14.41 -5.20
CA ASP A 10 -3.37 -13.34 -5.45
C ASP A 10 -3.76 -12.46 -6.64
N VAL A 11 -4.15 -13.06 -7.77
CA VAL A 11 -4.64 -12.34 -8.94
C VAL A 11 -5.92 -11.58 -8.60
N TYR A 12 -6.86 -12.20 -7.89
CA TYR A 12 -8.09 -11.54 -7.45
C TYR A 12 -7.79 -10.29 -6.59
N THR A 13 -6.94 -10.42 -5.57
CA THR A 13 -6.54 -9.29 -4.73
C THR A 13 -5.86 -8.20 -5.54
N THR A 14 -4.92 -8.54 -6.43
CA THR A 14 -4.26 -7.54 -7.27
C THR A 14 -5.26 -6.83 -8.20
N VAL A 15 -6.16 -7.56 -8.86
CA VAL A 15 -7.17 -6.98 -9.77
C VAL A 15 -8.10 -6.03 -9.01
N VAL A 16 -8.57 -6.40 -7.83
CA VAL A 16 -9.44 -5.54 -7.01
C VAL A 16 -8.71 -4.26 -6.61
N LEU A 17 -7.48 -4.37 -6.07
CA LEU A 17 -6.75 -3.19 -5.59
C LEU A 17 -6.36 -2.26 -6.76
N VAL A 18 -5.85 -2.80 -7.87
CA VAL A 18 -5.55 -2.00 -9.07
C VAL A 18 -6.80 -1.37 -9.65
N GLY A 19 -7.92 -2.11 -9.70
CA GLY A 19 -9.21 -1.58 -10.12
C GLY A 19 -9.64 -0.39 -9.28
N LEU A 20 -9.50 -0.46 -7.95
CA LEU A 20 -9.82 0.66 -7.06
C LEU A 20 -8.90 1.86 -7.27
N VAL A 21 -7.60 1.65 -7.53
CA VAL A 21 -6.67 2.72 -7.88
C VAL A 21 -7.13 3.46 -9.14
N LEU A 22 -7.56 2.74 -10.18
CA LEU A 22 -7.96 3.31 -11.46
C LEU A 22 -9.35 3.96 -11.41
N LEU A 23 -10.32 3.31 -10.75
CA LEU A 23 -11.72 3.75 -10.71
C LEU A 23 -11.96 4.93 -9.75
N ALA A 24 -11.05 5.19 -8.81
CA ALA A 24 -11.16 6.29 -7.85
C ALA A 24 -10.06 7.37 -8.06
N PRO A 25 -10.17 8.20 -9.11
CA PRO A 25 -9.12 9.18 -9.46
C PRO A 25 -8.94 10.27 -8.39
N TYR A 26 -10.04 10.78 -7.83
CA TYR A 26 -10.04 11.91 -6.91
C TYR A 26 -9.46 11.54 -5.55
N THR A 27 -8.80 12.51 -4.92
CA THR A 27 -8.11 12.39 -3.62
C THR A 27 -9.00 12.91 -2.48
N LYS A 28 -9.04 12.20 -1.35
CA LYS A 28 -9.71 12.71 -0.16
C LYS A 28 -8.87 13.79 0.52
N VAL A 29 -9.53 14.71 1.23
CA VAL A 29 -8.84 15.80 1.93
C VAL A 29 -7.83 15.29 2.97
N GLU A 30 -8.11 14.15 3.59
CA GLU A 30 -7.25 13.51 4.59
C GLU A 30 -5.97 12.90 4.00
N GLU A 31 -5.93 12.68 2.68
CA GLU A 31 -4.75 12.16 1.98
C GLU A 31 -3.77 13.28 1.59
N SER A 32 -4.23 14.53 1.55
CA SER A 32 -3.48 15.69 1.06
C SER A 32 -2.06 15.74 1.63
N PHE A 33 -1.92 15.65 2.95
CA PHE A 33 -0.63 15.72 3.62
C PHE A 33 0.36 14.65 3.13
N ASN A 34 -0.07 13.39 3.05
CA ASN A 34 0.84 12.32 2.63
C ASN A 34 1.08 12.33 1.13
N VAL A 35 0.10 12.76 0.33
CA VAL A 35 0.24 12.93 -1.12
C VAL A 35 1.26 14.01 -1.43
N GLN A 36 1.17 15.18 -0.77
CA GLN A 36 2.14 16.25 -0.94
C GLN A 36 3.51 15.85 -0.41
N ALA A 37 3.59 15.18 0.74
CA ALA A 37 4.87 14.68 1.24
C ALA A 37 5.56 13.72 0.24
N VAL A 38 4.82 12.79 -0.37
CA VAL A 38 5.37 11.90 -1.41
C VAL A 38 5.81 12.69 -2.64
N HIS A 39 5.00 13.67 -3.08
CA HIS A 39 5.36 14.58 -4.16
C HIS A 39 6.70 15.28 -3.86
N ASP A 40 6.82 15.89 -2.68
CA ASP A 40 8.00 16.66 -2.30
C ASP A 40 9.26 15.78 -2.25
N PHE A 41 9.15 14.56 -1.71
CA PHE A 41 10.25 13.61 -1.76
C PHE A 41 10.66 13.21 -3.19
N LEU A 42 9.70 13.05 -4.10
CA LEU A 42 9.98 12.63 -5.47
C LEU A 42 10.54 13.76 -6.35
N TYR A 43 10.10 15.01 -6.14
CA TYR A 43 10.41 16.13 -7.02
C TYR A 43 11.37 17.16 -6.42
N HIS A 44 11.26 17.45 -5.12
CA HIS A 44 12.13 18.42 -4.43
C HIS A 44 13.31 17.74 -3.72
N GLY A 45 13.21 16.46 -3.40
CA GLY A 45 14.33 15.68 -2.85
C GLY A 45 14.84 16.28 -1.55
N THR A 46 16.08 16.77 -1.51
CA THR A 46 16.66 17.38 -0.29
C THR A 46 16.38 18.87 -0.13
N ASP A 47 15.71 19.51 -1.09
CA ASP A 47 15.35 20.92 -1.00
C ASP A 47 14.13 21.12 -0.07
N LEU A 48 14.38 21.08 1.23
CA LEU A 48 13.34 21.13 2.25
C LEU A 48 12.55 22.46 2.26
N GLN A 49 13.12 23.53 1.72
CA GLN A 49 12.44 24.84 1.67
C GLN A 49 11.34 24.86 0.59
N ALA A 50 11.44 24.00 -0.41
CA ALA A 50 10.44 23.86 -1.47
C ALA A 50 9.26 22.94 -1.10
N TYR A 51 9.24 22.39 0.11
CA TYR A 51 8.18 21.47 0.51
C TYR A 51 6.90 22.21 0.93
N ASP A 52 5.75 21.65 0.56
CA ASP A 52 4.42 22.20 0.86
C ASP A 52 4.18 22.35 2.37
N HIS A 53 4.74 21.45 3.19
CA HIS A 53 4.55 21.49 4.65
C HIS A 53 5.18 22.70 5.35
N VAL A 54 6.11 23.41 4.69
CA VAL A 54 6.71 24.64 5.22
C VAL A 54 5.73 25.81 5.09
N GLU A 55 5.04 25.90 3.95
CA GLU A 55 4.02 26.93 3.70
C GLU A 55 2.69 26.61 4.39
N PHE A 56 2.29 25.33 4.38
CA PHE A 56 1.02 24.85 4.93
C PHE A 56 1.24 23.83 6.06
N PRO A 57 1.72 24.28 7.24
CA PRO A 57 1.87 23.41 8.39
C PRO A 57 0.49 22.91 8.85
N GLY A 58 0.34 21.59 8.90
CA GLY A 58 -0.90 20.97 9.33
C GLY A 58 -1.26 21.29 10.79
N VAL A 59 -2.56 21.35 11.09
CA VAL A 59 -3.10 21.54 12.46
C VAL A 59 -2.77 20.42 13.45
N VAL A 60 -2.28 19.29 12.97
CA VAL A 60 -1.92 18.11 13.77
C VAL A 60 -0.54 17.62 13.32
N PRO A 61 0.40 17.36 14.26
CA PRO A 61 1.70 16.80 13.91
C PRO A 61 1.53 15.41 13.29
N ARG A 62 2.12 15.21 12.12
CA ARG A 62 2.03 13.98 11.34
C ARG A 62 3.45 13.49 11.04
N THR A 63 3.62 12.18 10.97
CA THR A 63 4.90 11.57 10.58
C THR A 63 5.01 11.50 9.05
N PHE A 64 6.21 11.76 8.51
CA PHE A 64 6.50 11.56 7.10
C PHE A 64 7.02 10.16 6.76
N LEU A 65 7.22 9.29 7.75
CA LEU A 65 7.90 8.01 7.53
C LEU A 65 7.19 7.13 6.48
N GLY A 66 5.85 7.06 6.53
CA GLY A 66 5.07 6.31 5.55
C GLY A 66 5.22 6.86 4.13
N SER A 67 5.11 8.18 3.98
CA SER A 67 5.31 8.89 2.71
C SER A 67 6.72 8.73 2.17
N LEU A 68 7.75 8.81 3.02
CA LEU A 68 9.15 8.63 2.61
C LEU A 68 9.39 7.22 2.06
N VAL A 69 8.95 6.19 2.80
CA VAL A 69 9.09 4.80 2.35
C VAL A 69 8.37 4.58 1.03
N LEU A 70 7.17 5.15 0.88
CA LEU A 70 6.39 5.01 -0.36
C LEU A 70 7.02 5.78 -1.53
N ALA A 71 7.58 6.97 -1.30
CA ALA A 71 8.32 7.73 -2.29
C ALA A 71 9.55 6.97 -2.78
N VAL A 72 10.39 6.47 -1.86
CA VAL A 72 11.56 5.66 -2.21
C VAL A 72 11.17 4.39 -2.97
N SER A 73 10.09 3.72 -2.55
CA SER A 73 9.61 2.49 -3.21
C SER A 73 9.07 2.73 -4.62
N SER A 74 8.44 3.89 -4.86
CA SER A 74 7.85 4.25 -6.16
C SER A 74 8.84 4.96 -7.10
N TRP A 75 9.89 5.58 -6.54
CA TRP A 75 10.92 6.32 -7.27
C TRP A 75 11.49 5.59 -8.50
N PRO A 76 11.93 4.31 -8.44
CA PRO A 76 12.50 3.65 -9.61
C PRO A 76 11.50 3.55 -10.77
N THR A 77 10.23 3.26 -10.47
CA THR A 77 9.16 3.18 -11.47
C THR A 77 8.84 4.55 -12.05
N VAL A 78 8.74 5.58 -11.19
CA VAL A 78 8.52 6.96 -11.63
C VAL A 78 9.67 7.43 -12.54
N ARG A 79 10.93 7.18 -12.16
CA ARG A 79 12.09 7.54 -13.00
C ARG A 79 12.15 6.75 -14.30
N LEU A 80 11.82 5.47 -14.29
CA LEU A 80 11.79 4.66 -15.52
C LEU A 80 10.75 5.18 -16.52
N ILE A 81 9.56 5.53 -16.03
CA ILE A 81 8.51 6.09 -16.89
C ILE A 81 8.92 7.48 -17.38
N ASP A 82 9.54 8.31 -16.54
CA ASP A 82 10.08 9.62 -16.94
C ASP A 82 11.14 9.50 -18.04
N LEU A 83 12.07 8.56 -17.91
CA LEU A 83 13.11 8.31 -18.91
C LEU A 83 12.57 7.77 -20.24
N THR A 84 11.50 6.96 -20.20
CA THR A 84 10.95 6.33 -21.43
C THR A 84 9.93 7.22 -22.14
N MET A 85 9.15 8.01 -21.40
CA MET A 85 8.07 8.84 -21.95
C MET A 85 8.41 10.34 -22.00
N GLY A 86 9.52 10.78 -21.40
CA GLY A 86 10.08 12.13 -21.53
C GLY A 86 9.28 13.29 -20.90
N HIS A 87 8.14 13.00 -20.25
CA HIS A 87 7.16 14.02 -19.82
C HIS A 87 6.56 13.75 -18.44
N LEU A 88 7.15 12.90 -17.60
CA LEU A 88 6.52 12.52 -16.32
C LEU A 88 6.71 13.58 -15.24
N GLN A 89 7.79 14.36 -15.30
CA GLN A 89 7.92 15.55 -14.44
C GLN A 89 6.77 16.54 -14.63
N ASP A 90 6.20 16.61 -15.84
CA ASP A 90 5.04 17.46 -16.13
C ASP A 90 3.72 16.78 -15.71
N ASN A 91 3.67 15.44 -15.66
CA ASN A 91 2.46 14.67 -15.38
C ASN A 91 2.40 14.11 -13.95
N ARG A 92 2.19 15.02 -12.98
CA ARG A 92 2.01 14.71 -11.55
C ARG A 92 0.86 13.72 -11.26
N ILE A 93 -0.12 13.62 -12.16
CA ILE A 93 -1.24 12.70 -12.01
C ILE A 93 -0.76 11.26 -12.21
N LEU A 94 0.10 11.02 -13.20
CA LEU A 94 0.63 9.69 -13.46
C LEU A 94 1.55 9.20 -12.34
N SER A 95 2.39 10.09 -11.77
CA SER A 95 3.18 9.73 -10.59
C SER A 95 2.31 9.37 -9.39
N LEU A 96 1.20 10.08 -9.16
CA LEU A 96 0.22 9.70 -8.13
C LEU A 96 -0.36 8.30 -8.34
N TYR A 97 -0.69 7.92 -9.58
CA TYR A 97 -1.14 6.55 -9.89
C TYR A 97 -0.07 5.50 -9.63
N VAL A 98 1.18 5.77 -9.98
CA VAL A 98 2.32 4.88 -9.68
C VAL A 98 2.51 4.70 -8.18
N VAL A 99 2.42 5.79 -7.42
CA VAL A 99 2.51 5.78 -5.96
C VAL A 99 1.37 4.96 -5.34
N ARG A 100 0.12 5.19 -5.76
CA ARG A 100 -1.05 4.39 -5.31
C ARG A 100 -0.93 2.92 -5.70
N GLY A 101 -0.44 2.63 -6.90
CA GLY A 101 -0.17 1.27 -7.35
C GLY A 101 0.91 0.58 -6.52
N THR A 102 1.98 1.30 -6.16
CA THR A 102 3.02 0.81 -5.26
C THR A 102 2.43 0.48 -3.88
N MET A 103 1.56 1.34 -3.36
CA MET A 103 0.85 1.10 -2.10
C MET A 103 -0.04 -0.15 -2.18
N ALA A 104 -0.76 -0.33 -3.29
CA ALA A 104 -1.58 -1.51 -3.55
C ALA A 104 -0.74 -2.80 -3.59
N VAL A 105 0.45 -2.78 -4.18
CA VAL A 105 1.38 -3.93 -4.21
C VAL A 105 1.86 -4.29 -2.81
N ILE A 106 2.26 -3.29 -2.01
CA ILE A 106 2.69 -3.50 -0.62
C ILE A 106 1.53 -4.08 0.21
N ALA A 107 0.31 -3.56 0.04
CA ALA A 107 -0.88 -4.08 0.68
C ALA A 107 -1.18 -5.53 0.30
N ALA A 108 -1.12 -5.87 -1.00
CA ALA A 108 -1.30 -7.23 -1.48
C ALA A 108 -0.25 -8.20 -0.89
N ALA A 109 1.01 -7.76 -0.78
CA ALA A 109 2.07 -8.55 -0.15
C ALA A 109 1.79 -8.79 1.35
N ALA A 110 1.31 -7.78 2.08
CA ALA A 110 0.92 -7.93 3.48
C ALA A 110 -0.25 -8.91 3.66
N LEU A 111 -1.29 -8.83 2.81
CA LEU A 111 -2.42 -9.76 2.82
C LEU A 111 -1.99 -11.19 2.48
N ARG A 112 -1.13 -11.36 1.48
CA ARG A 112 -0.54 -12.67 1.14
C ARG A 112 0.25 -13.24 2.32
N ARG A 113 1.04 -12.41 3.01
CA ARG A 113 1.80 -12.85 4.18
C ARG A 113 0.89 -13.31 5.31
N LEU A 114 -0.20 -12.56 5.58
CA LEU A 114 -1.22 -12.95 6.55
C LEU A 114 -1.88 -14.29 6.19
N ARG A 115 -2.26 -14.47 4.92
CA ARG A 115 -2.83 -15.74 4.42
C ARG A 115 -1.88 -16.91 4.68
N ASN A 116 -0.60 -16.74 4.36
CA ASN A 116 0.41 -17.79 4.44
C ASN A 116 0.88 -18.07 5.87
N ALA A 117 0.68 -17.14 6.81
CA ALA A 117 1.04 -17.34 8.21
C ALA A 117 0.11 -18.33 8.94
N CYS A 118 -1.11 -18.53 8.43
CA CYS A 118 -2.05 -19.47 9.02
C CYS A 118 -1.62 -20.93 8.72
N PRO A 119 -1.45 -21.79 9.74
CA PRO A 119 -1.01 -23.16 9.54
C PRO A 119 -2.00 -23.98 8.71
N ALA A 120 -1.50 -24.96 7.96
CA ALA A 120 -2.35 -25.89 7.20
C ALA A 120 -3.29 -26.73 8.08
N SER A 121 -2.99 -26.87 9.38
CA SER A 121 -3.85 -27.50 10.39
C SER A 121 -5.03 -26.61 10.81
N SER A 122 -4.92 -25.29 10.66
CA SER A 122 -6.10 -24.41 10.68
C SER A 122 -6.90 -24.72 9.42
N LYS A 123 -8.18 -25.06 9.58
CA LYS A 123 -9.09 -25.46 8.49
C LYS A 123 -8.70 -24.72 7.19
N PRO A 124 -8.22 -25.41 6.13
CA PRO A 124 -7.51 -24.77 5.01
C PRO A 124 -8.33 -23.69 4.28
N ALA A 125 -9.63 -23.61 4.54
CA ALA A 125 -10.52 -22.57 4.05
C ALA A 125 -10.43 -21.24 4.82
N LEU A 126 -10.05 -21.21 6.11
CA LEU A 126 -10.13 -20.01 6.95
C LEU A 126 -9.26 -18.84 6.46
N PRO A 127 -7.93 -19.00 6.21
CA PRO A 127 -7.12 -17.89 5.70
C PRO A 127 -7.56 -17.41 4.32
N VAL A 128 -8.10 -18.31 3.50
CA VAL A 128 -8.69 -17.99 2.20
C VAL A 128 -9.93 -17.12 2.38
N ILE A 129 -10.88 -17.56 3.21
CA ILE A 129 -12.12 -16.82 3.50
C ILE A 129 -11.81 -15.44 4.04
N ILE A 130 -10.90 -15.33 5.01
CA ILE A 130 -10.50 -14.02 5.59
C ILE A 130 -9.94 -13.10 4.50
N THR A 131 -9.04 -13.61 3.65
CA THR A 131 -8.45 -12.82 2.56
C THR A 131 -9.52 -12.36 1.56
N LEU A 132 -10.46 -13.24 1.20
CA LEU A 132 -11.58 -12.92 0.31
C LEU A 132 -12.53 -11.90 0.95
N CYS A 133 -12.84 -12.02 2.24
CA CYS A 133 -13.69 -11.07 2.96
C CYS A 133 -13.04 -9.69 3.05
N ILE A 134 -11.73 -9.62 3.37
CA ILE A 134 -11.00 -8.35 3.42
C ILE A 134 -10.95 -7.72 2.03
N THR A 135 -10.58 -8.50 1.01
CA THR A 135 -10.44 -8.00 -0.37
C THR A 135 -11.81 -7.61 -0.96
N GLY A 136 -12.86 -8.39 -0.68
CA GLY A 136 -14.22 -8.11 -1.15
C GLY A 136 -14.91 -6.97 -0.39
N CYS A 137 -14.46 -6.64 0.83
CA CYS A 137 -14.94 -5.49 1.56
C CYS A 137 -14.38 -4.21 0.93
N PHE A 138 -15.24 -3.46 0.24
CA PHE A 138 -14.87 -2.20 -0.41
C PHE A 138 -14.09 -1.27 0.51
N HIS A 139 -14.50 -1.11 1.77
CA HIS A 139 -13.87 -0.16 2.68
C HIS A 139 -12.39 -0.48 2.95
N LEU A 140 -12.05 -1.73 3.27
CA LEU A 140 -10.67 -2.10 3.57
C LEU A 140 -9.80 -2.06 2.31
N SER A 141 -10.28 -2.65 1.21
CA SER A 141 -9.58 -2.62 -0.08
C SER A 141 -9.38 -1.21 -0.59
N PHE A 142 -10.37 -0.33 -0.42
CA PHE A 142 -10.23 1.08 -0.75
C PHE A 142 -9.10 1.69 0.10
N TYR A 143 -9.15 1.57 1.42
CA TYR A 143 -8.10 2.15 2.29
C TYR A 143 -6.70 1.63 1.96
N TYR A 144 -6.53 0.35 1.59
CA TYR A 144 -5.25 -0.21 1.15
C TYR A 144 -4.61 0.49 -0.07
N THR A 145 -5.38 1.26 -0.83
CA THR A 145 -4.92 1.94 -2.06
C THR A 145 -4.74 3.45 -1.90
N ARG A 146 -5.02 3.99 -0.69
CA ARG A 146 -5.12 5.43 -0.43
C ARG A 146 -4.09 5.87 0.59
N LEU A 147 -3.54 7.07 0.41
CA LEU A 147 -2.43 7.59 1.22
C LEU A 147 -2.95 8.22 2.53
N LEU A 148 -3.82 7.52 3.27
CA LEU A 148 -4.23 7.96 4.60
C LEU A 148 -3.21 7.48 5.64
N PRO A 149 -3.01 8.21 6.75
CA PRO A 149 -2.23 7.72 7.88
C PRO A 149 -2.70 6.34 8.36
N ASN A 150 -4.02 6.15 8.43
CA ASN A 150 -4.64 4.89 8.82
C ASN A 150 -4.32 3.74 7.85
N SER A 151 -4.12 4.03 6.57
CA SER A 151 -3.80 3.03 5.57
C SER A 151 -2.38 2.48 5.73
N PHE A 152 -1.41 3.34 6.05
CA PHE A 152 -0.06 2.89 6.43
C PHE A 152 -0.12 2.01 7.69
N GLY A 153 -0.87 2.45 8.71
CA GLY A 153 -1.10 1.67 9.92
C GLY A 153 -1.75 0.32 9.65
N LEU A 154 -2.74 0.26 8.75
CA LEU A 154 -3.44 -0.96 8.36
C LEU A 154 -2.50 -1.97 7.70
N ILE A 155 -1.66 -1.54 6.75
CA ILE A 155 -0.67 -2.41 6.09
C ILE A 155 0.30 -3.00 7.12
N LEU A 156 0.86 -2.16 7.99
CA LEU A 156 1.79 -2.61 9.03
C LEU A 156 1.12 -3.53 10.04
N SER A 157 -0.13 -3.25 10.43
CA SER A 157 -0.89 -4.08 11.37
C SER A 157 -1.20 -5.45 10.78
N THR A 158 -1.57 -5.52 9.50
CA THR A 158 -1.79 -6.77 8.77
C THR A 158 -0.52 -7.60 8.69
N TYR A 159 0.62 -6.98 8.40
CA TYR A 159 1.91 -7.66 8.38
C TYR A 159 2.33 -8.15 9.79
N SER A 160 2.16 -7.30 10.80
CA SER A 160 2.44 -7.64 12.20
C SER A 160 1.59 -8.81 12.70
N LEU A 161 0.29 -8.82 12.35
CA LEU A 161 -0.60 -9.93 12.67
C LEU A 161 -0.12 -11.24 12.03
N ALA A 162 0.37 -11.19 10.79
CA ALA A 162 0.95 -12.36 10.14
C ALA A 162 2.14 -12.92 10.91
N LEU A 163 3.09 -12.06 11.31
CA LEU A 163 4.25 -12.47 12.11
C LEU A 163 3.84 -13.04 13.48
N TYR A 164 2.82 -12.45 14.11
CA TYR A 164 2.31 -12.92 15.40
C TYR A 164 1.71 -14.33 15.29
N ILE A 165 0.87 -14.58 14.28
CA ILE A 165 0.25 -15.89 14.05
C ILE A 165 1.32 -16.94 13.76
N GLU A 166 2.29 -16.62 12.91
CA GLU A 166 3.39 -17.52 12.57
C GLU A 166 4.19 -17.89 13.83
N ARG A 167 4.56 -16.88 14.65
CA ARG A 167 5.26 -17.11 15.92
C ARG A 167 4.47 -18.03 16.85
N LYS A 168 3.17 -17.77 17.05
CA LYS A 168 2.31 -18.59 17.91
C LYS A 168 2.21 -20.03 17.42
N THR A 169 2.13 -20.21 16.11
CA THR A 169 2.10 -21.53 15.48
C THR A 169 3.41 -22.28 15.73
N LEU A 170 4.56 -21.61 15.57
CA LEU A 170 5.87 -22.21 15.83
C LEU A 170 6.02 -22.66 17.30
N THR A 171 5.61 -21.82 18.26
CA THR A 171 5.66 -22.17 19.69
C THR A 171 4.73 -23.34 20.05
N ALA A 172 3.61 -23.52 19.36
CA ALA A 172 2.70 -24.63 19.61
C ALA A 172 3.18 -25.99 19.07
N MET A 173 4.21 -26.00 18.22
CA MET A 173 4.82 -27.22 17.66
C MET A 173 6.06 -27.69 18.43
N GLN A 174 6.52 -26.91 19.42
CA GLN A 174 7.62 -27.24 20.34
C GLN A 174 7.06 -27.87 21.61
#